data_AF-A0A1L8I5H2-F1
#
_entry.id   AF-A0A1L8I5H2-F1
#
_cell.length_a   1.000
_cell.length_b   1.000
_cell.length_c   1.000
_cell.angle_alpha   90.00
_cell.angle_beta   90.00
_cell.angle_gamma   90.00
#
_symmetry.space_group_name_H-M   'P 1'
#
loop_
_entity.id
_entity.type
_entity.pdbx_description
1 polymer ?
#
loop_
_entity_poly.entity_id
_entity_poly.type
_entity_poly.pdbx_seq_one_letter_code
_entity_poly.pdbx_strand_id
1 'polypeptide(L)'
;MLQDTVDFLKHFGAWGLFIHAFIDAIIFPIPAFFLQVSLSLIHPSSALWLATVGFAGCLLGTPFGYLIGKFLGRAVLDRWLKKEWIESASQMFRRNGELAILVGAFTPIPFKVFTILSGCLNYSFWKLFSYAALGRAAKFYAVGALFYMYGRAAETMINEYLNYVFLGIAAVLTAVILFFKKRRQKKKTQLSKIPEAEQTF
;
A
#
# COMPACT_ATOMS: atom_id res chain seq x y z
N MET A 1 11.82 5.50 -24.20
CA MET A 1 12.54 5.54 -22.90
C MET A 1 11.84 4.74 -21.81
N LEU A 2 10.59 5.04 -21.41
CA LEU A 2 9.89 4.27 -20.35
C LEU A 2 9.56 2.84 -20.76
N GLN A 3 9.16 2.63 -22.03
CA GLN A 3 8.90 1.30 -22.60
C GLN A 3 10.19 0.47 -22.64
N ASP A 4 11.31 1.07 -23.04
CA ASP A 4 12.61 0.40 -23.09
C ASP A 4 13.06 -0.07 -21.69
N THR A 5 12.81 0.72 -20.64
CA THR A 5 13.08 0.30 -19.25
C THR A 5 12.21 -0.87 -18.83
N VAL A 6 10.92 -0.85 -19.19
CA VAL A 6 10.00 -1.93 -18.88
C VAL A 6 10.40 -3.21 -19.63
N ASP A 7 10.79 -3.10 -20.90
CA ASP A 7 11.20 -4.23 -21.71
C ASP A 7 12.56 -4.81 -21.27
N PHE A 8 13.50 -3.95 -20.86
CA PHE A 8 14.73 -4.38 -20.20
C PHE A 8 14.43 -5.16 -18.91
N LEU A 9 13.56 -4.64 -18.05
CA LEU A 9 13.20 -5.31 -16.79
C LEU A 9 12.45 -6.63 -17.01
N LYS A 10 11.64 -6.74 -18.07
CA LYS A 10 10.99 -7.99 -18.46
C LYS A 10 12.01 -9.09 -18.75
N HIS A 11 13.16 -8.75 -19.34
CA HIS A 11 14.22 -9.72 -19.65
C HIS A 11 14.75 -10.42 -18.38
N PHE A 12 14.78 -9.72 -17.25
CA PHE A 12 15.19 -10.26 -15.95
C PHE A 12 14.07 -10.97 -15.18
N GLY A 13 12.84 -11.01 -15.74
CA GLY A 13 11.69 -11.70 -15.16
C GLY A 13 11.41 -11.31 -13.70
N ALA A 14 11.38 -12.30 -12.80
CA ALA A 14 11.10 -12.10 -11.39
C ALA A 14 12.11 -11.17 -10.69
N TRP A 15 13.39 -11.25 -11.03
CA TRP A 15 14.42 -10.38 -10.44
C TRP A 15 14.25 -8.91 -10.86
N GLY A 16 13.92 -8.68 -12.14
CA GLY A 16 13.58 -7.36 -12.64
C GLY A 16 12.38 -6.78 -11.90
N LEU A 17 11.35 -7.59 -11.67
CA LEU A 17 10.17 -7.19 -10.89
C LEU A 17 10.51 -6.85 -9.44
N PHE A 18 11.33 -7.66 -8.78
CA PHE A 18 11.74 -7.42 -7.39
C PHE A 18 12.47 -6.08 -7.24
N ILE A 19 13.49 -5.86 -8.06
CA ILE A 19 14.31 -4.64 -8.03
C ILE A 19 13.44 -3.42 -8.35
N HIS A 20 12.61 -3.53 -9.39
CA HIS A 20 11.70 -2.45 -9.75
C HIS A 20 10.70 -2.14 -8.62
N ALA A 21 10.11 -3.15 -7.98
CA ALA A 21 9.19 -2.98 -6.87
C ALA A 21 9.85 -2.37 -5.62
N PHE A 22 11.10 -2.71 -5.37
CA PHE A 22 11.90 -2.12 -4.31
C PHE A 22 12.15 -0.63 -4.56
N ILE A 23 12.63 -0.27 -5.76
CA ILE A 23 12.92 1.13 -6.10
C ILE A 23 11.61 1.94 -6.23
N ASP A 24 10.52 1.36 -6.74
CA ASP A 24 9.18 1.97 -6.78
C ASP A 24 8.66 2.30 -5.39
N ALA A 25 8.89 1.43 -4.39
CA ALA A 25 8.51 1.76 -3.03
C ALA A 25 9.27 2.97 -2.45
N ILE A 26 10.43 3.32 -3.01
CA ILE A 26 11.29 4.40 -2.55
C ILE A 26 11.03 5.69 -3.35
N ILE A 27 11.36 5.70 -4.65
CA ILE A 27 11.37 6.94 -5.46
C ILE A 27 10.98 6.76 -6.95
N PHE A 28 10.86 5.55 -7.48
CA PHE A 28 10.76 5.36 -8.95
C PHE A 28 9.45 5.87 -9.55
N PRO A 29 9.41 6.58 -10.69
CA PRO A 29 8.16 7.15 -11.21
C PRO A 29 7.17 6.10 -11.76
N ILE A 30 7.65 4.93 -12.22
CA ILE A 30 6.79 3.89 -12.79
C ILE A 30 6.32 2.92 -11.69
N PRO A 31 5.00 2.70 -11.54
CA PRO A 31 4.50 1.69 -10.63
C PRO A 31 4.94 0.28 -11.03
N ALA A 32 5.57 -0.46 -10.11
CA ALA A 32 6.00 -1.84 -10.36
C ALA A 32 4.85 -2.81 -10.69
N PHE A 33 3.63 -2.39 -10.33
CA PHE A 33 2.39 -2.99 -10.73
C PHE A 33 2.27 -3.27 -12.25
N PHE A 34 2.67 -2.33 -13.10
CA PHE A 34 2.55 -2.50 -14.56
C PHE A 34 3.51 -3.57 -15.10
N LEU A 35 4.69 -3.68 -14.49
CA LEU A 35 5.64 -4.73 -14.82
C LEU A 35 5.11 -6.11 -14.40
N GLN A 36 4.49 -6.21 -13.22
CA GLN A 36 3.83 -7.45 -12.78
C GLN A 36 2.73 -7.86 -13.78
N VAL A 37 1.84 -6.94 -14.17
CA VAL A 37 0.77 -7.21 -15.15
C VAL A 37 1.36 -7.78 -16.43
N SER A 38 2.41 -7.16 -16.95
CA SER A 38 3.06 -7.59 -18.18
C SER A 38 3.68 -8.99 -18.06
N LEU A 39 4.38 -9.28 -16.96
CA LEU A 39 5.01 -10.59 -16.73
C LEU A 39 3.96 -11.69 -16.50
N SER A 40 2.89 -11.37 -15.77
CA SER A 40 1.77 -12.30 -15.54
C SER A 40 0.99 -12.60 -16.81
N LEU A 41 0.94 -11.68 -17.77
CA LEU A 41 0.35 -11.93 -19.09
C LEU A 41 1.17 -12.94 -19.90
N ILE A 42 2.51 -12.85 -19.83
CA ILE A 42 3.43 -13.75 -20.54
C ILE A 42 3.44 -15.14 -19.87
N HIS A 43 3.45 -15.18 -18.53
CA HIS A 43 3.51 -16.42 -17.75
C HIS A 43 2.40 -16.49 -16.68
N PRO A 44 1.14 -16.76 -17.08
CA PRO A 44 0.01 -16.72 -16.15
C PRO A 44 0.08 -17.76 -15.02
N SER A 45 0.64 -18.95 -15.29
CA SER A 45 0.86 -20.00 -14.30
C SER A 45 1.78 -19.56 -13.15
N SER A 46 2.66 -18.58 -13.39
CA SER A 46 3.57 -18.03 -12.40
C SER A 46 3.09 -16.69 -11.81
N ALA A 47 1.88 -16.23 -12.14
CA ALA A 47 1.38 -14.91 -11.75
C ALA A 47 1.29 -14.70 -10.23
N LEU A 48 0.95 -15.74 -9.46
CA LEU A 48 0.96 -15.69 -7.99
C LEU A 48 2.37 -15.62 -7.40
N TRP A 49 3.33 -16.30 -8.03
CA TRP A 49 4.73 -16.20 -7.66
C TRP A 49 5.27 -14.79 -7.95
N LEU A 50 4.98 -14.24 -9.13
CA LEU A 50 5.35 -12.88 -9.50
C LEU A 50 4.71 -11.84 -8.55
N ALA A 51 3.45 -12.04 -8.13
CA ALA A 51 2.81 -11.21 -7.11
C ALA A 51 3.58 -11.23 -5.78
N THR A 52 4.04 -12.41 -5.35
CA THR A 52 4.84 -12.57 -4.12
C THR A 52 6.17 -11.83 -4.22
N VAL A 53 6.86 -11.95 -5.35
CA VAL A 53 8.15 -11.30 -5.60
C VAL A 53 8.01 -9.78 -5.61
N GLY A 54 7.03 -9.24 -6.34
CA GLY A 54 6.77 -7.80 -6.37
C GLY A 54 6.34 -7.26 -5.00
N PHE A 55 5.50 -8.01 -4.29
CA PHE A 55 5.10 -7.68 -2.93
C PHE A 55 6.29 -7.61 -1.97
N ALA A 56 7.19 -8.61 -2.01
CA ALA A 56 8.39 -8.65 -1.19
C ALA A 56 9.33 -7.46 -1.48
N GLY A 57 9.56 -7.14 -2.76
CA GLY A 57 10.35 -5.97 -3.15
C GLY A 57 9.76 -4.67 -2.58
N CYS A 58 8.45 -4.47 -2.72
CA CYS A 58 7.75 -3.31 -2.17
C CYS A 58 7.83 -3.22 -0.64
N LEU A 59 7.64 -4.34 0.06
CA LEU A 59 7.76 -4.43 1.52
C LEU A 59 9.15 -4.03 1.99
N LEU A 60 10.20 -4.52 1.32
CA LEU A 60 11.58 -4.23 1.67
C LEU A 60 11.98 -2.80 1.35
N GLY A 61 11.41 -2.17 0.31
CA GLY A 61 11.65 -0.77 -0.01
C GLY A 61 10.88 0.22 0.88
N THR A 62 9.76 -0.19 1.46
CA THR A 62 8.91 0.68 2.32
C THR A 62 9.67 1.29 3.51
N PRO A 63 10.50 0.55 4.28
CA PRO A 63 11.36 1.11 5.31
C PRO A 63 12.27 2.23 4.81
N PHE A 64 12.88 2.07 3.63
CA PHE A 64 13.78 3.08 3.06
C PHE A 64 13.04 4.35 2.68
N GLY A 65 11.87 4.23 2.05
CA GLY A 65 11.01 5.39 1.75
C GLY A 65 10.58 6.13 3.01
N TYR A 66 10.26 5.40 4.08
CA TYR A 66 9.91 6.00 5.37
C TYR A 66 11.11 6.71 6.01
N LEU A 67 12.29 6.09 5.98
CA LEU A 67 13.52 6.70 6.50
C LEU A 67 13.88 7.97 5.74
N ILE A 68 13.79 7.97 4.41
CA ILE A 68 14.00 9.17 3.58
C ILE A 68 13.06 10.29 4.02
N GLY A 69 11.76 10.00 4.19
CA GLY A 69 10.81 10.98 4.72
C GLY A 69 11.21 11.49 6.11
N LYS A 70 11.64 10.58 7.00
CA LYS A 70 12.08 10.94 8.35
C LYS A 70 13.32 11.85 8.34
N PHE A 71 14.28 11.59 7.45
CA PHE A 71 15.48 12.42 7.28
C PHE A 71 15.18 13.79 6.66
N LEU A 72 14.30 13.86 5.66
CA LEU A 72 13.85 15.13 5.08
C LEU A 72 13.10 15.97 6.13
N GLY A 73 12.32 15.30 6.97
CA GLY A 73 11.54 15.92 8.03
C GLY A 73 10.48 16.89 7.52
N ARG A 74 9.86 17.60 8.46
CA ARG A 74 8.78 18.55 8.15
C ARG A 74 9.27 19.83 7.48
N ALA A 75 10.51 20.25 7.77
CA ALA A 75 11.08 21.48 7.22
C ALA A 75 11.20 21.47 5.68
N VAL A 76 11.48 20.30 5.09
CA VAL A 76 11.48 20.16 3.63
C VAL A 76 10.06 20.23 3.07
N LEU A 77 9.06 19.63 3.72
CA LEU A 77 7.66 19.79 3.29
C LEU A 77 7.26 21.25 3.28
N ASP A 78 7.55 22.00 4.36
CA ASP A 78 7.17 23.40 4.50
C ASP A 78 7.79 24.31 3.42
N ARG A 79 8.90 23.88 2.81
CA ARG A 79 9.57 24.59 1.71
C ARG A 79 8.99 24.25 0.32
N TRP A 80 8.55 23.02 0.11
CA TRP A 80 8.16 22.51 -1.22
C TRP A 80 6.64 22.40 -1.41
N LEU A 81 5.86 22.31 -0.34
CA LEU A 81 4.42 22.17 -0.36
C LEU A 81 3.74 23.35 0.34
N LYS A 82 2.53 23.68 -0.11
CA LYS A 82 1.69 24.68 0.54
C LYS A 82 1.31 24.23 1.94
N LYS A 83 1.34 25.15 2.91
CA LYS A 83 0.98 24.89 4.31
C LYS A 83 -0.37 24.19 4.46
N GLU A 84 -1.38 24.60 3.70
CA GLU A 84 -2.72 23.99 3.68
C GLU A 84 -2.71 22.49 3.41
N TRP A 85 -1.85 22.02 2.49
CA TRP A 85 -1.71 20.61 2.15
C TRP A 85 -1.02 19.83 3.28
N ILE A 86 -0.01 20.43 3.89
CA ILE A 86 0.73 19.84 5.01
C ILE A 86 -0.16 19.73 6.24
N GLU A 87 -0.95 20.77 6.53
CA GLU A 87 -1.94 20.81 7.62
C GLU A 87 -3.00 19.72 7.40
N SER A 88 -3.56 19.67 6.19
CA SER A 88 -4.57 18.68 5.81
C SER A 88 -4.04 17.25 5.93
N ALA A 89 -2.84 16.99 5.40
CA ALA A 89 -2.18 15.69 5.54
C ALA A 89 -1.91 15.36 7.02
N SER A 90 -1.39 16.31 7.79
CA SER A 90 -1.14 16.14 9.22
C SER A 90 -2.41 15.79 9.99
N GLN A 91 -3.52 16.48 9.71
CA GLN A 91 -4.80 16.22 10.34
C GLN A 91 -5.35 14.86 9.95
N MET A 92 -5.22 14.47 8.68
CA MET A 92 -5.61 13.16 8.17
C MET A 92 -4.83 12.03 8.87
N PHE A 93 -3.51 12.16 8.97
CA PHE A 93 -2.65 11.18 9.65
C PHE A 93 -2.92 11.08 11.15
N ARG A 94 -3.17 12.22 11.82
CA ARG A 94 -3.54 12.26 13.26
C ARG A 94 -4.89 11.60 13.52
N ARG A 95 -5.89 11.88 12.68
CA ARG A 95 -7.27 11.39 12.90
C ARG A 95 -7.42 9.92 12.49
N ASN A 96 -6.94 9.55 11.30
CA ASN A 96 -7.15 8.23 10.70
C ASN A 96 -6.02 7.81 9.74
N GLY A 97 -4.75 7.99 10.12
CA GLY A 97 -3.60 7.63 9.26
C GLY A 97 -3.62 6.19 8.74
N GLU A 98 -4.11 5.25 9.55
CA GLU A 98 -4.29 3.83 9.19
C GLU A 98 -5.19 3.66 7.95
N LEU A 99 -6.34 4.36 7.93
CA LEU A 99 -7.28 4.34 6.82
C LEU A 99 -6.75 5.13 5.63
N ALA A 100 -6.08 6.25 5.88
CA ALA A 100 -5.48 7.06 4.82
C ALA A 100 -4.44 6.28 4.00
N ILE A 101 -3.57 5.53 4.68
CA ILE A 101 -2.56 4.68 4.04
C ILE A 101 -3.23 3.56 3.25
N LEU A 102 -4.22 2.89 3.84
CA LEU A 102 -4.89 1.78 3.17
C LEU A 102 -5.66 2.24 1.93
N VAL A 103 -6.49 3.28 2.05
CA VAL A 103 -7.22 3.86 0.92
C VAL A 103 -6.23 4.38 -0.12
N GLY A 104 -5.14 5.02 0.33
CA GLY A 104 -4.04 5.49 -0.51
C GLY A 104 -3.35 4.40 -1.33
N ALA A 105 -3.42 3.12 -0.93
CA ALA A 105 -2.89 2.01 -1.72
C ALA A 105 -3.71 1.69 -2.98
N PHE A 106 -4.98 2.11 -3.00
CA PHE A 106 -5.93 1.84 -4.08
C PHE A 106 -6.34 3.09 -4.87
N THR A 107 -5.96 4.28 -4.41
CA THR A 107 -6.13 5.51 -5.20
C THR A 107 -5.09 5.58 -6.33
N PRO A 108 -5.32 6.41 -7.35
CA PRO A 108 -4.31 6.69 -8.38
C PRO A 108 -3.10 7.48 -7.83
N ILE A 109 -3.14 7.91 -6.57
CA ILE A 109 -2.04 8.62 -5.93
C ILE A 109 -0.89 7.63 -5.68
N PRO A 110 0.35 7.95 -6.08
CA PRO A 110 1.48 7.06 -5.85
C PRO A 110 1.67 6.77 -4.36
N PHE A 111 1.62 5.49 -3.98
CA PHE A 111 1.69 5.06 -2.59
C PHE A 111 2.95 5.55 -1.85
N LYS A 112 4.07 5.73 -2.56
CA LYS A 112 5.32 6.28 -2.03
C LYS A 112 5.15 7.66 -1.38
N VAL A 113 4.17 8.45 -1.85
CA VAL A 113 3.82 9.75 -1.25
C VAL A 113 3.37 9.54 0.18
N PHE A 114 2.49 8.57 0.44
CA PHE A 114 2.06 8.24 1.80
C PHE A 114 3.22 7.71 2.66
N THR A 115 4.12 6.92 2.09
CA THR A 115 5.31 6.40 2.79
C THR A 115 6.25 7.53 3.22
N ILE A 116 6.59 8.46 2.32
CA ILE A 116 7.47 9.60 2.60
C ILE A 116 6.78 10.57 3.58
N LEU A 117 5.51 10.92 3.34
CA LEU A 117 4.74 11.79 4.25
C LEU A 117 4.67 11.20 5.66
N SER A 118 4.50 9.89 5.80
CA SER A 118 4.52 9.21 7.09
C SER A 118 5.85 9.41 7.82
N GLY A 119 6.97 9.33 7.10
CA GLY A 119 8.29 9.62 7.64
C GLY A 119 8.44 11.08 8.07
N CYS A 120 8.07 12.02 7.19
CA CYS A 120 8.17 13.46 7.45
C CYS A 120 7.33 13.91 8.66
N LEU A 121 6.18 13.26 8.87
CA LEU A 121 5.26 13.54 9.97
C LEU A 121 5.54 12.71 11.23
N ASN A 122 6.61 11.90 11.25
CA ASN A 122 6.93 10.96 12.34
C ASN A 122 5.75 10.05 12.73
N TYR A 123 4.98 9.59 11.74
CA TYR A 123 3.91 8.63 11.94
C TYR A 123 4.48 7.26 12.34
N SER A 124 3.74 6.47 13.11
CA SER A 124 4.22 5.16 13.58
C SER A 124 4.60 4.23 12.42
N PHE A 125 5.88 3.90 12.32
CA PHE A 125 6.43 3.00 11.29
C PHE A 125 5.68 1.67 11.23
N TRP A 126 5.42 1.03 12.38
CA TRP A 126 4.74 -0.27 12.43
C TRP A 126 3.29 -0.21 11.93
N LYS A 127 2.58 0.90 12.19
CA LYS A 127 1.26 1.13 11.59
C LYS A 127 1.39 1.30 10.09
N LEU A 128 2.30 2.16 9.63
CA LEU A 128 2.54 2.31 8.18
C LEU A 128 2.83 0.97 7.53
N PHE A 129 3.81 0.23 8.04
CA PHE A 129 4.27 -1.02 7.47
C PHE A 129 3.16 -2.07 7.39
N SER A 130 2.35 -2.23 8.46
CA SER A 130 1.24 -3.20 8.47
C SER A 130 0.12 -2.85 7.48
N TYR A 131 -0.35 -1.59 7.46
CA TYR A 131 -1.40 -1.18 6.52
C TYR A 131 -0.88 -1.09 5.08
N ALA A 132 0.39 -0.73 4.87
CA ALA A 132 1.06 -0.80 3.59
C ALA A 132 1.14 -2.23 3.07
N ALA A 133 1.59 -3.17 3.91
CA ALA A 133 1.66 -4.58 3.58
C ALA A 133 0.29 -5.12 3.17
N LEU A 134 -0.76 -4.78 3.93
CA LEU A 134 -2.13 -5.21 3.60
C LEU A 134 -2.60 -4.67 2.25
N GLY A 135 -2.45 -3.37 2.01
CA GLY A 135 -2.87 -2.73 0.75
C GLY A 135 -2.07 -3.24 -0.45
N ARG A 136 -0.76 -3.39 -0.30
CA ARG A 136 0.12 -3.92 -1.35
C ARG A 136 -0.16 -5.39 -1.62
N ALA A 137 -0.29 -6.23 -0.58
CA ALA A 137 -0.66 -7.63 -0.76
C ALA A 137 -1.96 -7.76 -1.53
N ALA A 138 -3.01 -7.06 -1.10
CA ALA A 138 -4.30 -7.09 -1.79
C ALA A 138 -4.17 -6.69 -3.27
N LYS A 139 -3.39 -5.65 -3.59
CA LYS A 139 -3.18 -5.19 -4.97
C LYS A 139 -2.41 -6.20 -5.83
N PHE A 140 -1.24 -6.66 -5.34
CA PHE A 140 -0.37 -7.59 -6.07
C PHE A 140 -1.05 -8.95 -6.26
N TYR A 141 -1.65 -9.50 -5.20
CA TYR A 141 -2.30 -10.82 -5.25
C TYR A 141 -3.65 -10.79 -5.97
N ALA A 142 -4.42 -9.69 -5.94
CA ALA A 142 -5.65 -9.61 -6.74
C ALA A 142 -5.34 -9.79 -8.24
N VAL A 143 -4.29 -9.11 -8.73
CA VAL A 143 -3.86 -9.25 -10.13
C VAL A 143 -3.19 -10.59 -10.39
N GLY A 144 -2.35 -11.07 -9.47
CA GLY A 144 -1.74 -12.39 -9.58
C GLY A 144 -2.79 -13.50 -9.69
N ALA A 145 -3.83 -13.45 -8.87
CA ALA A 145 -4.93 -14.41 -8.89
C ALA A 145 -5.76 -14.31 -10.17
N LEU A 146 -6.05 -13.08 -10.63
CA LEU A 146 -6.81 -12.88 -11.86
C LEU A 146 -6.10 -13.51 -13.08
N PHE A 147 -4.79 -13.25 -13.25
CA PHE A 147 -4.02 -13.88 -14.31
C PHE A 147 -3.86 -15.38 -14.12
N TYR A 148 -3.66 -15.85 -12.89
CA TYR A 148 -3.54 -17.27 -12.60
C TYR A 148 -4.81 -18.05 -12.98
N MET A 149 -5.99 -17.47 -12.77
CA MET A 149 -7.28 -18.10 -13.06
C MET A 149 -7.73 -17.95 -14.53
N TYR A 150 -7.60 -16.74 -15.08
CA TYR A 150 -8.19 -16.40 -16.40
C TYR A 150 -7.15 -16.27 -17.52
N GLY A 151 -5.85 -16.39 -17.21
CA GLY A 151 -4.79 -16.32 -18.20
C GLY A 151 -4.81 -15.00 -18.98
N ARG A 152 -4.71 -15.10 -20.31
CA ARG A 152 -4.72 -13.92 -21.19
C ARG A 152 -6.08 -13.21 -21.25
N ALA A 153 -7.18 -13.89 -20.93
CA ALA A 153 -8.50 -13.24 -20.84
C ALA A 153 -8.59 -12.23 -19.68
N ALA A 154 -7.66 -12.29 -18.72
CA ALA A 154 -7.56 -11.29 -17.66
C ALA A 154 -7.14 -9.89 -18.18
N GLU A 155 -6.52 -9.80 -19.37
CA GLU A 155 -6.01 -8.53 -19.91
C GLU A 155 -7.12 -7.52 -20.18
N THR A 156 -8.23 -7.97 -20.78
CA THR A 156 -9.41 -7.13 -21.04
C THR A 156 -10.07 -6.70 -19.73
N MET A 157 -10.17 -7.62 -18.76
CA MET A 157 -10.72 -7.32 -17.43
C MET A 157 -9.88 -6.25 -16.70
N ILE A 158 -8.57 -6.28 -16.89
CA ILE A 158 -7.66 -5.32 -16.27
C ILE A 158 -7.81 -3.94 -16.90
N ASN A 159 -7.78 -3.85 -18.22
CA ASN A 159 -7.83 -2.55 -18.90
C ASN A 159 -9.17 -1.82 -18.66
N GLU A 160 -10.28 -2.56 -18.55
CA GLU A 160 -11.61 -1.98 -18.36
C GLU A 160 -12.03 -1.84 -16.89
N TYR A 161 -11.63 -2.79 -16.02
CA TYR A 161 -12.19 -2.89 -14.66
C TYR A 161 -11.18 -2.70 -13.52
N LEU A 162 -9.88 -2.53 -13.80
CA LEU A 162 -8.86 -2.39 -12.73
C LEU A 162 -9.21 -1.35 -11.68
N ASN A 163 -9.63 -0.16 -12.13
CA ASN A 163 -9.95 0.95 -11.23
C ASN A 163 -11.13 0.57 -10.32
N TYR A 164 -12.16 -0.07 -10.86
CA TYR A 164 -13.34 -0.51 -10.11
C TYR A 164 -13.00 -1.63 -9.12
N VAL A 165 -12.17 -2.59 -9.54
CA VAL A 165 -11.71 -3.69 -8.66
C VAL A 165 -10.91 -3.14 -7.49
N PHE A 166 -9.99 -2.21 -7.72
CA PHE A 166 -9.24 -1.57 -6.63
C PHE A 166 -10.10 -0.74 -5.71
N LEU A 167 -11.07 0.00 -6.25
CA LEU A 167 -12.06 0.73 -5.44
C LEU A 167 -12.90 -0.21 -4.58
N GLY A 168 -13.34 -1.34 -5.14
CA GLY A 168 -14.10 -2.37 -4.42
C GLY A 168 -13.29 -2.99 -3.28
N ILE A 169 -12.03 -3.40 -3.55
CA ILE A 169 -11.13 -3.94 -2.52
C ILE A 169 -10.89 -2.89 -1.42
N ALA A 170 -10.65 -1.63 -1.79
CA ALA A 170 -10.46 -0.55 -0.83
C ALA A 170 -11.69 -0.36 0.07
N ALA A 171 -12.89 -0.39 -0.51
CA ALA A 171 -14.15 -0.26 0.21
C ALA A 171 -14.35 -1.40 1.21
N VAL A 172 -14.13 -2.65 0.79
CA VAL A 172 -14.25 -3.84 1.65
C VAL A 172 -13.25 -3.77 2.80
N LEU A 173 -11.96 -3.52 2.52
CA LEU A 173 -10.93 -3.45 3.56
C LEU A 173 -11.22 -2.33 4.57
N THR A 174 -11.68 -1.17 4.08
CA THR A 174 -12.08 -0.03 4.93
C THR A 174 -13.27 -0.40 5.82
N ALA A 175 -14.30 -1.03 5.26
CA ALA A 175 -15.48 -1.47 6.01
C ALA A 175 -15.11 -2.49 7.10
N VAL A 176 -14.26 -3.46 6.77
CA VAL A 176 -13.77 -4.48 7.71
C VAL A 176 -13.02 -3.82 8.87
N ILE A 177 -12.10 -2.89 8.60
CA ILE A 177 -11.35 -2.18 9.65
C ILE A 177 -12.27 -1.36 10.54
N LEU A 178 -13.23 -0.63 9.96
CA LEU A 178 -14.21 0.15 10.72
C LEU A 178 -15.07 -0.75 11.62
N PHE A 179 -15.49 -1.90 11.12
CA PHE A 179 -16.23 -2.89 11.88
C PHE A 179 -15.42 -3.43 13.07
N PHE A 180 -14.16 -3.78 12.86
CA PHE A 180 -13.27 -4.23 13.94
C PHE A 180 -12.95 -3.11 14.96
N LYS A 181 -12.77 -1.86 14.51
CA LYS A 181 -12.59 -0.70 15.42
C LYS A 181 -13.83 -0.50 16.29
N LYS A 182 -15.03 -0.56 15.70
CA LYS A 182 -16.31 -0.44 16.43
C LYS A 182 -16.49 -1.58 17.44
N ARG A 183 -16.12 -2.81 17.09
CA ARG A 183 -16.13 -3.96 18.03
C ARG A 183 -15.12 -3.82 19.16
N ARG A 184 -13.90 -3.34 18.88
CA ARG A 184 -12.87 -3.11 19.92
C ARG A 184 -13.25 -1.98 20.87
N GLN A 185 -13.87 -0.92 20.38
CA GLN A 185 -14.38 0.16 21.22
C GLN A 185 -15.50 -0.33 22.16
N LYS A 186 -16.47 -1.10 21.65
CA LYS A 186 -17.52 -1.71 22.49
C LYS A 186 -16.93 -2.58 23.61
N LYS A 187 -15.90 -3.39 23.32
CA LYS A 187 -15.21 -4.20 24.34
C LYS A 187 -14.48 -3.35 25.40
N LYS A 188 -13.78 -2.27 25.01
CA LYS A 188 -13.11 -1.36 25.96
C LYS A 188 -14.11 -0.62 26.86
N THR A 189 -15.23 -0.15 26.31
CA THR A 189 -16.29 0.52 27.07
C THR A 189 -17.06 -0.44 27.99
N GLN A 190 -17.10 -1.74 27.68
CA GLN A 190 -17.63 -2.76 28.60
C GLN A 190 -16.64 -3.13 29.71
N LEU A 191 -15.34 -3.24 29.40
CA LEU A 191 -14.31 -3.56 30.41
C LEU A 191 -14.13 -2.43 31.44
N SER A 192 -14.30 -1.16 31.06
CA SER A 192 -14.24 -0.04 32.02
C SER A 192 -15.52 0.16 32.84
N LYS A 193 -16.55 -0.69 32.66
CA LYS A 193 -17.80 -0.68 33.42
C LYS A 193 -17.87 -1.79 34.47
N ILE A 194 -16.83 -2.62 34.60
CA ILE A 194 -16.73 -3.60 35.69
C ILE A 194 -16.34 -2.80 36.95
N PRO A 195 -17.21 -2.70 37.98
CA PRO A 195 -16.92 -1.92 39.19
C PRO A 195 -15.75 -2.55 39.97
N GLU A 196 -14.95 -1.73 40.64
CA GLU A 196 -13.83 -2.08 41.54
C GLU A 196 -14.23 -2.94 42.77
N ALA A 197 -15.42 -3.56 42.78
CA ALA A 197 -16.00 -4.24 43.94
C ALA A 197 -15.39 -5.64 44.24
N GLU A 198 -14.36 -6.09 43.52
CA GLU A 198 -13.69 -7.38 43.75
C GLU A 198 -12.21 -7.25 44.19
N GLN A 199 -11.74 -6.05 44.57
CA GLN A 199 -10.36 -5.85 45.06
C GLN A 199 -10.22 -5.72 46.59
N THR A 200 -11.26 -6.04 47.35
CA THR A 200 -11.18 -6.21 48.81
C THR A 200 -11.67 -7.60 49.21
N PHE A 201 -10.76 -8.56 49.18
CA PHE A 201 -10.77 -9.74 50.05
C PHE A 201 -9.33 -10.05 50.47
#